data_AF-A0A3B0W5T9-F1
#
_entry.id   AF-A0A3B0W5T9-F1
#
_cell.length_a   1.000
_cell.length_b   1.000
_cell.length_c   1.000
_cell.angle_alpha   90.00
_cell.angle_beta   90.00
_cell.angle_gamma   90.00
#
_symmetry.space_group_name_H-M   'P 1'
#
loop_
_entity.id
_entity.type
_entity.pdbx_description
1 polymer ?
#
loop_
_entity_poly.entity_id
_entity_poly.type
_entity_poly.pdbx_seq_one_letter_code
_entity_poly.pdbx_strand_id
1 'polypeptide(L)'
;MENDNTPIHQGIKSVGVGKRGSKPLSSELVSAILDQLKSNDIAPVALGAFWGGLMIKGLTNEEKRLEEYFSAGTLMNPQRLIEALCTDISPDIKNICIHLLNKENLDYETSKYLGEFLFSKEKGDTARGLITSILRVRYTSIDEYAGILSSMQETINNFFQHSVEGEPIVQISEPFDGFNRSYFITPLIASAVQNLGFRAVSLVGRNSGPKFATNLLNIAQALDTSFLNTAEELNKPKPDYGWYIHQKNISPAIDAWVEHRHQIIKRPFLATLERFINPVGAKILITSAFHPNYVETMLSIAQTAGYAGIIVVQYGLEGGLTFPLRRPAKLFCSVRKQDKTYEQKKFTFDATDILRTKITVEEKFDNPSLKKNIQLIKKYLYNQKTENEWFDDHIRITQIGICKAIKWLQKNI
;
A
#
# COMPACT_ATOMS: atom_id res chain seq x y z
N MET A 1 -21.40 -0.82 -0.46
CA MET A 1 -20.61 -0.15 0.60
C MET A 1 -21.52 0.54 1.64
N GLU A 2 -22.68 -0.05 1.97
CA GLU A 2 -23.58 0.46 3.04
C GLU A 2 -23.29 -0.15 4.42
N ASN A 3 -22.41 -1.17 4.51
CA ASN A 3 -22.16 -1.93 5.75
C ASN A 3 -21.02 -1.40 6.64
N ASP A 4 -20.31 -0.33 6.26
CA ASP A 4 -19.17 0.20 7.04
C ASP A 4 -19.58 0.95 8.32
N ASN A 5 -20.86 0.89 8.70
CA ASN A 5 -21.43 1.64 9.82
C ASN A 5 -22.01 0.77 10.95
N THR A 6 -21.80 -0.55 10.92
CA THR A 6 -22.16 -1.41 12.06
C THR A 6 -21.34 -1.06 13.31
N PRO A 7 -21.81 -1.40 14.53
CA PRO A 7 -21.05 -1.20 15.77
C PRO A 7 -19.61 -1.74 15.72
N ILE A 8 -19.39 -2.95 15.19
CA ILE A 8 -18.03 -3.53 15.10
C ILE A 8 -17.09 -2.69 14.22
N HIS A 9 -17.57 -2.21 13.07
CA HIS A 9 -16.81 -1.31 12.19
C HIS A 9 -16.52 0.04 12.85
N GLN A 10 -17.45 0.60 13.63
CA GLN A 10 -17.19 1.79 14.45
C GLN A 10 -16.12 1.51 15.52
N GLY A 11 -16.16 0.33 16.13
CA GLY A 11 -15.12 -0.17 17.03
C GLY A 11 -13.75 -0.21 16.36
N ILE A 12 -13.63 -0.87 15.20
CA ILE A 12 -12.40 -0.93 14.40
C ILE A 12 -11.92 0.48 14.02
N LYS A 13 -12.84 1.40 13.69
CA LYS A 13 -12.50 2.81 13.40
C LYS A 13 -11.77 3.48 14.56
N SER A 14 -12.16 3.16 15.79
CA SER A 14 -11.60 3.70 17.03
C SER A 14 -10.30 3.01 17.46
N VAL A 15 -10.26 1.68 17.44
CA VAL A 15 -9.12 0.91 17.99
C VAL A 15 -8.01 0.62 16.96
N GLY A 16 -8.32 0.67 15.67
CA GLY A 16 -7.41 0.33 14.56
C GLY A 16 -6.64 1.52 13.96
N VAL A 17 -6.43 2.62 14.69
CA VAL A 17 -5.76 3.81 14.14
C VAL A 17 -4.24 3.64 14.15
N GLY A 18 -3.67 3.13 15.24
CA GLY A 18 -2.23 2.97 15.46
C GLY A 18 -1.85 3.28 16.91
N LYS A 19 -0.63 2.90 17.33
CA LYS A 19 -0.13 3.00 18.71
C LYS A 19 -0.45 4.30 19.46
N ARG A 20 -0.50 5.46 18.77
CA ARG A 20 -0.77 6.78 19.38
C ARG A 20 -2.12 7.40 18.99
N GLY A 21 -2.87 6.77 18.08
CA GLY A 21 -4.11 7.32 17.52
C GLY A 21 -5.36 6.56 17.93
N SER A 22 -5.22 5.34 18.46
CA SER A 22 -6.34 4.50 18.87
C SER A 22 -7.02 5.09 20.11
N LYS A 23 -8.36 5.08 20.13
CA LYS A 23 -9.19 5.73 21.16
C LYS A 23 -10.01 4.71 21.95
N PRO A 24 -10.36 5.00 23.22
CA PRO A 24 -11.36 4.23 23.96
C PRO A 24 -12.71 4.19 23.24
N LEU A 25 -13.43 3.09 23.41
CA LEU A 25 -14.84 2.97 23.03
C LEU A 25 -15.74 3.68 24.04
N SER A 26 -16.85 4.29 23.59
CA SER A 26 -17.88 4.81 24.50
C SER A 26 -18.72 3.69 25.08
N SER A 27 -19.42 3.93 26.19
CA SER A 27 -20.27 2.91 26.83
C SER A 27 -21.39 2.42 25.92
N GLU A 28 -21.98 3.33 25.13
CA GLU A 28 -23.01 3.03 24.14
C GLU A 28 -22.45 2.12 23.05
N LEU A 29 -21.25 2.42 22.56
CA LEU A 29 -20.60 1.62 21.52
C LEU A 29 -20.17 0.25 22.05
N VAL A 30 -19.68 0.15 23.29
CA VAL A 30 -19.37 -1.14 23.93
C VAL A 30 -20.62 -2.01 24.02
N SER A 31 -21.75 -1.44 24.46
CA SER A 31 -23.02 -2.17 24.57
C SER A 31 -23.52 -2.63 23.20
N ALA A 32 -23.50 -1.74 22.19
CA ALA A 32 -23.89 -2.09 20.83
C ALA A 32 -23.00 -3.16 20.18
N ILE A 33 -21.69 -3.14 20.44
CA ILE A 33 -20.77 -4.18 19.98
C ILE A 33 -21.06 -5.52 20.68
N LEU A 34 -21.36 -5.51 21.98
CA LEU A 34 -21.68 -6.71 22.73
C LEU A 34 -22.96 -7.38 22.23
N ASP A 35 -24.00 -6.59 21.93
CA ASP A 35 -25.24 -7.10 21.33
C ASP A 35 -24.96 -7.71 19.95
N GLN A 36 -24.12 -7.05 19.14
CA GLN A 36 -23.71 -7.56 17.84
C GLN A 36 -22.93 -8.88 17.96
N LEU A 37 -21.98 -8.97 18.91
CA LEU A 37 -21.23 -10.20 19.19
C LEU A 37 -22.16 -11.37 19.56
N LYS A 38 -23.16 -11.12 20.42
CA LYS A 38 -24.14 -12.14 20.85
C LYS A 38 -25.05 -12.61 19.71
N SER A 39 -25.29 -11.75 18.70
CA SER A 39 -26.09 -12.11 17.52
C SER A 39 -25.36 -12.97 16.48
N ASN A 40 -24.03 -13.12 16.59
CA ASN A 40 -23.15 -13.76 15.61
C ASN A 40 -23.22 -13.15 14.19
N ASP A 41 -23.76 -11.92 14.04
CA ASP A 41 -23.81 -11.19 12.77
C ASP A 41 -22.56 -10.32 12.57
N ILE A 42 -21.41 -10.97 12.51
CA ILE A 42 -20.12 -10.33 12.27
C ILE A 42 -19.28 -11.18 11.31
N ALA A 43 -18.81 -10.56 10.25
CA ALA A 43 -17.89 -11.23 9.33
C ALA A 43 -16.56 -11.59 10.05
N PRO A 44 -16.02 -12.81 9.88
CA PRO A 44 -14.86 -13.29 10.65
C PRO A 44 -13.65 -12.35 10.62
N VAL A 45 -13.32 -11.77 9.47
CA VAL A 45 -12.19 -10.83 9.35
C VAL A 45 -12.42 -9.57 10.18
N ALA A 46 -13.64 -9.00 10.17
CA ALA A 46 -13.97 -7.83 10.97
C ALA A 46 -13.90 -8.14 12.47
N LEU A 47 -14.39 -9.32 12.89
CA LEU A 47 -14.28 -9.79 14.27
C LEU A 47 -12.81 -9.84 14.71
N GLY A 48 -11.96 -10.48 13.92
CA GLY A 48 -10.53 -10.55 14.17
C GLY A 48 -9.88 -9.17 14.24
N ALA A 49 -10.18 -8.31 13.27
CA ALA A 49 -9.60 -6.98 13.18
C ALA A 49 -9.96 -6.09 14.38
N PHE A 50 -11.20 -6.21 14.88
CA PHE A 50 -11.63 -5.52 16.09
C PHE A 50 -10.82 -5.98 17.31
N TRP A 51 -10.79 -7.28 17.58
CA TRP A 51 -10.11 -7.83 18.75
C TRP A 51 -8.60 -7.58 18.71
N GLY A 52 -7.95 -7.81 17.55
CA GLY A 52 -6.53 -7.52 17.38
C GLY A 52 -6.19 -6.05 17.68
N GLY A 53 -7.02 -5.12 17.21
CA GLY A 53 -6.82 -3.69 17.47
C GLY A 53 -7.08 -3.29 18.92
N LEU A 54 -8.15 -3.81 19.51
CA LEU A 54 -8.54 -3.54 20.91
C LEU A 54 -7.48 -4.04 21.90
N MET A 55 -6.99 -5.27 21.71
CA MET A 55 -6.01 -5.87 22.62
C MET A 55 -4.66 -5.15 22.57
N ILE A 56 -4.20 -4.74 21.38
CA ILE A 56 -2.94 -4.00 21.26
C ILE A 56 -3.05 -2.58 21.79
N LYS A 57 -4.20 -1.91 21.56
CA LYS A 57 -4.53 -0.63 22.20
C LYS A 57 -4.47 -0.74 23.72
N GLY A 58 -4.95 -1.86 24.26
CA GLY A 58 -5.15 -2.08 25.69
C GLY A 58 -6.56 -1.67 26.12
N LEU A 59 -7.11 -2.46 27.04
CA LEU A 59 -8.49 -2.34 27.51
C LEU A 59 -8.64 -1.24 28.57
N THR A 60 -9.66 -0.41 28.41
CA THR A 60 -10.18 0.43 29.50
C THR A 60 -11.06 -0.41 30.44
N ASN A 61 -11.43 0.15 31.61
CA ASN A 61 -12.38 -0.51 32.50
C ASN A 61 -13.75 -0.72 31.83
N GLU A 62 -14.17 0.21 30.97
CA GLU A 62 -15.43 0.10 30.24
C GLU A 62 -15.38 -1.03 29.21
N GLU A 63 -14.28 -1.15 28.47
CA GLU A 63 -14.13 -2.17 27.42
C GLU A 63 -14.00 -3.59 27.97
N LYS A 64 -13.62 -3.75 29.25
CA LYS A 64 -13.61 -5.07 29.93
C LYS A 64 -15.00 -5.70 29.99
N ARG A 65 -16.09 -4.92 29.89
CA ARG A 65 -17.46 -5.45 29.78
C ARG A 65 -17.65 -6.39 28.59
N LEU A 66 -16.83 -6.25 27.55
CA LEU A 66 -16.85 -7.16 26.40
C LEU A 66 -16.47 -8.61 26.76
N GLU A 67 -15.93 -8.86 27.97
CA GLU A 67 -15.71 -10.21 28.50
C GLU A 67 -17.01 -11.00 28.66
N GLU A 68 -18.18 -10.36 28.74
CA GLU A 68 -19.50 -11.03 28.72
C GLU A 68 -19.73 -11.91 27.49
N TYR A 69 -18.99 -11.70 26.40
CA TYR A 69 -19.03 -12.55 25.22
C TYR A 69 -18.28 -13.89 25.40
N PHE A 70 -17.43 -13.99 26.42
CA PHE A 70 -16.56 -15.14 26.66
C PHE A 70 -16.81 -15.77 28.03
N SER A 71 -16.20 -16.94 28.25
CA SER A 71 -15.99 -17.48 29.60
C SER A 71 -15.09 -16.54 30.43
N ALA A 72 -15.34 -16.49 31.74
CA ALA A 72 -14.59 -15.63 32.66
C ALA A 72 -13.07 -15.88 32.60
N GLY A 73 -12.30 -14.80 32.55
CA GLY A 73 -10.84 -14.81 32.47
C GLY A 73 -10.28 -15.03 31.07
N THR A 74 -11.13 -15.19 30.04
CA THR A 74 -10.67 -15.36 28.65
C THR A 74 -10.03 -14.08 28.11
N LEU A 75 -10.64 -12.92 28.37
CA LEU A 75 -10.21 -11.67 27.74
C LEU A 75 -8.79 -11.24 28.19
N MET A 76 -8.39 -11.62 29.40
CA MET A 76 -7.08 -11.30 29.97
C MET A 76 -6.01 -12.38 29.72
N ASN A 77 -6.36 -13.49 29.05
CA ASN A 77 -5.45 -14.58 28.76
C ASN A 77 -5.32 -14.77 27.24
N PRO A 78 -4.18 -14.38 26.63
CA PRO A 78 -3.97 -14.47 25.19
C PRO A 78 -4.24 -15.86 24.60
N GLN A 79 -3.84 -16.93 25.29
CA GLN A 79 -4.08 -18.29 24.84
C GLN A 79 -5.58 -18.61 24.79
N ARG A 80 -6.30 -18.37 25.89
CA ARG A 80 -7.76 -18.59 25.93
C ARG A 80 -8.49 -17.74 24.91
N LEU A 81 -8.04 -16.51 24.69
CA LEU A 81 -8.65 -15.61 23.70
C LEU A 81 -8.48 -16.15 22.28
N ILE A 82 -7.28 -16.64 21.91
CA ILE A 82 -7.04 -17.25 20.61
C ILE A 82 -7.82 -18.56 20.45
N GLU A 83 -7.89 -19.39 21.50
CA GLU A 83 -8.69 -20.62 21.48
C GLU A 83 -10.19 -20.34 21.29
N ALA A 84 -10.70 -19.22 21.84
CA ALA A 84 -12.09 -18.81 21.71
C ALA A 84 -12.40 -18.18 20.34
N LEU A 85 -11.48 -17.38 19.78
CA LEU A 85 -11.72 -16.62 18.54
C LEU A 85 -11.31 -17.37 17.26
N CYS A 86 -10.22 -18.12 17.30
CA CYS A 86 -9.54 -18.69 16.13
C CYS A 86 -9.54 -20.23 16.22
N THR A 87 -10.72 -20.83 16.05
CA THR A 87 -10.92 -22.27 16.28
C THR A 87 -10.44 -23.16 15.12
N ASP A 88 -10.30 -22.61 13.92
CA ASP A 88 -10.09 -23.29 12.65
C ASP A 88 -8.70 -23.09 12.02
N ILE A 89 -7.70 -22.75 12.84
CA ILE A 89 -6.29 -22.58 12.45
C ILE A 89 -5.37 -23.63 13.07
N SER A 90 -4.20 -23.86 12.44
CA SER A 90 -3.20 -24.79 12.94
C SER A 90 -2.60 -24.37 14.29
N PRO A 91 -2.05 -25.31 15.09
CA PRO A 91 -1.39 -24.98 16.36
C PRO A 91 -0.27 -23.93 16.22
N ASP A 92 0.50 -23.97 15.13
CA ASP A 92 1.59 -23.03 14.90
C ASP A 92 1.08 -21.60 14.67
N ILE A 93 0.00 -21.45 13.89
CA ILE A 93 -0.62 -20.14 13.70
C ILE A 93 -1.25 -19.63 15.01
N LYS A 94 -1.79 -20.52 15.86
CA LYS A 94 -2.27 -20.13 17.21
C LYS A 94 -1.12 -19.57 18.05
N ASN A 95 0.03 -20.25 18.06
CA ASN A 95 1.21 -19.79 18.79
C ASN A 95 1.66 -18.41 18.28
N ILE A 96 1.73 -18.21 16.96
CA ILE A 96 2.05 -16.90 16.36
C ILE A 96 1.05 -15.83 16.82
N CYS A 97 -0.25 -16.10 16.81
CA CYS A 97 -1.25 -15.15 17.30
C CYS A 97 -1.05 -14.79 18.78
N ILE A 98 -0.65 -15.75 19.63
CA ILE A 98 -0.36 -15.52 21.05
C ILE A 98 0.87 -14.60 21.21
N HIS A 99 1.97 -14.87 20.50
CA HIS A 99 3.15 -13.99 20.49
C HIS A 99 2.79 -12.56 20.06
N LEU A 100 1.99 -12.44 19.00
CA LEU A 100 1.53 -11.13 18.51
C LEU A 100 0.65 -10.39 19.53
N LEU A 101 -0.25 -11.07 20.24
CA LEU A 101 -1.06 -10.48 21.31
C LEU A 101 -0.20 -10.01 22.50
N ASN A 102 0.89 -10.72 22.80
CA ASN A 102 1.91 -10.31 23.76
C ASN A 102 2.77 -9.12 23.28
N LYS A 103 2.48 -8.57 22.10
CA LYS A 103 3.16 -7.44 21.47
C LYS A 103 4.61 -7.75 21.08
N GLU A 104 4.92 -9.03 20.93
CA GLU A 104 6.23 -9.49 20.47
C GLU A 104 6.34 -9.29 18.95
N ASN A 105 7.57 -9.03 18.49
CA ASN A 105 7.89 -9.02 17.07
C ASN A 105 8.26 -10.44 16.64
N LEU A 106 7.91 -10.80 15.41
CA LEU A 106 8.33 -12.05 14.80
C LEU A 106 9.68 -11.86 14.08
N ASP A 107 10.48 -12.93 14.03
CA ASP A 107 11.67 -12.98 13.18
C ASP A 107 11.29 -13.24 11.70
N TYR A 108 12.28 -13.24 10.82
CA TYR A 108 12.06 -13.40 9.38
C TYR A 108 11.39 -14.73 9.02
N GLU A 109 11.87 -15.86 9.55
CA GLU A 109 11.37 -17.20 9.19
C GLU A 109 9.94 -17.40 9.68
N THR A 110 9.63 -16.99 10.92
CA THR A 110 8.27 -17.04 11.47
C THR A 110 7.35 -16.12 10.68
N SER A 111 7.83 -14.96 10.25
CA SER A 111 7.07 -14.02 9.44
C SER A 111 6.84 -14.51 8.02
N LYS A 112 7.77 -15.29 7.46
CA LYS A 112 7.60 -15.96 6.17
C LYS A 112 6.51 -17.02 6.25
N TYR A 113 6.58 -17.89 7.25
CA TYR A 113 5.53 -18.90 7.50
C TYR A 113 4.16 -18.25 7.76
N LEU A 114 4.14 -17.14 8.51
CA LEU A 114 2.93 -16.35 8.67
C LEU A 114 2.40 -15.85 7.31
N GLY A 115 3.28 -15.34 6.45
CA GLY A 115 2.93 -14.94 5.08
C GLY A 115 2.27 -16.07 4.29
N GLU A 116 2.80 -17.30 4.39
CA GLU A 116 2.24 -18.47 3.69
C GLU A 116 0.79 -18.70 4.11
N PHE A 117 0.50 -18.66 5.41
CA PHE A 117 -0.87 -18.72 5.93
C PHE A 117 -1.75 -17.56 5.46
N LEU A 118 -1.22 -16.32 5.49
CA LEU A 118 -1.97 -15.13 5.09
C LEU A 118 -2.40 -15.18 3.61
N PHE A 119 -1.59 -15.77 2.74
CA PHE A 119 -1.88 -15.87 1.30
C PHE A 119 -2.37 -17.26 0.87
N SER A 120 -2.58 -18.20 1.79
CA SER A 120 -3.14 -19.52 1.50
C SER A 120 -4.66 -19.49 1.35
N LYS A 121 -5.23 -20.63 0.94
CA LYS A 121 -6.68 -20.89 0.94
C LYS A 121 -7.17 -21.60 2.21
N GLU A 122 -6.32 -21.70 3.23
CA GLU A 122 -6.68 -22.34 4.50
C GLU A 122 -7.75 -21.51 5.23
N LYS A 123 -8.51 -22.16 6.12
CA LYS A 123 -9.47 -21.49 7.01
C LYS A 123 -8.75 -20.55 7.99
N GLY A 124 -9.50 -19.80 8.81
CA GLY A 124 -8.89 -18.88 9.79
C GLY A 124 -9.01 -17.38 9.50
N ASP A 125 -10.11 -16.94 8.89
CA ASP A 125 -10.30 -15.52 8.56
C ASP A 125 -10.35 -14.60 9.79
N THR A 126 -10.83 -15.09 10.93
CA THR A 126 -10.71 -14.37 12.21
C THR A 126 -9.24 -14.14 12.57
N ALA A 127 -8.38 -15.14 12.38
CA ALA A 127 -6.95 -14.97 12.61
C ALA A 127 -6.32 -13.98 11.63
N ARG A 128 -6.68 -14.03 10.34
CA ARG A 128 -6.22 -13.06 9.32
C ARG A 128 -6.57 -11.62 9.69
N GLY A 129 -7.80 -11.38 10.13
CA GLY A 129 -8.23 -10.08 10.64
C GLY A 129 -7.45 -9.63 11.88
N LEU A 130 -7.28 -10.54 12.84
CA LEU A 130 -6.56 -10.29 14.09
C LEU A 130 -5.10 -9.92 13.85
N ILE A 131 -4.38 -10.75 13.09
CA ILE A 131 -2.97 -10.56 12.77
C ILE A 131 -2.74 -9.23 12.04
N THR A 132 -3.53 -8.96 10.99
CA THR A 132 -3.38 -7.72 10.21
C THR A 132 -3.63 -6.47 11.03
N SER A 133 -4.61 -6.51 11.95
CA SER A 133 -4.89 -5.41 12.86
C SER A 133 -3.80 -5.24 13.92
N ILE A 134 -3.28 -6.34 14.49
CA ILE A 134 -2.17 -6.28 15.44
C ILE A 134 -0.95 -5.64 14.80
N LEU A 135 -0.51 -6.17 13.64
CA LEU A 135 0.65 -5.67 12.91
C LEU A 135 0.49 -4.19 12.55
N ARG A 136 -0.72 -3.75 12.19
CA ARG A 136 -1.01 -2.35 11.94
C ARG A 136 -0.90 -1.49 13.22
N VAL A 137 -1.50 -1.91 14.32
CA VAL A 137 -1.59 -1.07 15.54
C VAL A 137 -0.27 -1.04 16.30
N ARG A 138 0.42 -2.19 16.40
CA ARG A 138 1.77 -2.31 16.99
C ARG A 138 2.85 -1.65 16.13
N TYR A 139 2.59 -1.57 14.82
CA TYR A 139 3.54 -1.35 13.74
C TYR A 139 4.41 -2.58 13.45
N THR A 140 4.32 -3.03 12.19
CA THR A 140 5.09 -4.14 11.63
C THR A 140 6.60 -3.83 11.67
N SER A 141 7.40 -4.79 12.14
CA SER A 141 8.86 -4.72 12.17
C SER A 141 9.46 -4.91 10.76
N ILE A 142 10.76 -4.65 10.61
CA ILE A 142 11.46 -4.87 9.34
C ILE A 142 11.49 -6.36 8.98
N ASP A 143 11.77 -7.24 9.95
CA ASP A 143 11.80 -8.69 9.74
C ASP A 143 10.42 -9.24 9.37
N GLU A 144 9.36 -8.68 10.00
CA GLU A 144 7.98 -9.02 9.65
C GLU A 144 7.62 -8.61 8.23
N TYR A 145 7.98 -7.39 7.83
CA TYR A 145 7.82 -6.98 6.44
C TYR A 145 8.60 -7.88 5.48
N ALA A 146 9.85 -8.21 5.81
CA ALA A 146 10.73 -9.00 4.96
C ALA A 146 10.21 -10.44 4.76
N GLY A 147 9.85 -11.12 5.84
CA GLY A 147 9.31 -12.49 5.78
C GLY A 147 7.98 -12.53 5.04
N ILE A 148 7.04 -11.63 5.36
CA ILE A 148 5.72 -11.62 4.70
C ILE A 148 5.87 -11.24 3.21
N LEU A 149 6.74 -10.29 2.87
CA LEU A 149 7.02 -9.95 1.47
C LEU A 149 7.61 -11.13 0.72
N SER A 150 8.50 -11.91 1.34
CA SER A 150 9.10 -13.10 0.75
C SER A 150 8.01 -14.09 0.31
N SER A 151 7.11 -14.45 1.23
CA SER A 151 5.95 -15.30 0.90
C SER A 151 5.03 -14.67 -0.14
N MET A 152 4.79 -13.36 -0.06
CA MET A 152 3.98 -12.63 -1.03
C MET A 152 4.55 -12.74 -2.46
N GLN A 153 5.88 -12.65 -2.61
CA GLN A 153 6.55 -12.82 -3.91
C GLN A 153 6.50 -14.27 -4.42
N GLU A 154 6.50 -15.27 -3.53
CA GLU A 154 6.34 -16.68 -3.91
C GLU A 154 4.95 -16.98 -4.48
N THR A 155 3.95 -16.11 -4.23
CA THR A 155 2.62 -16.22 -4.86
C THR A 155 2.53 -15.62 -6.26
N ILE A 156 3.60 -14.99 -6.77
CA ILE A 156 3.59 -14.37 -8.10
C ILE A 156 3.50 -15.45 -9.17
N ASN A 157 2.53 -15.32 -10.06
CA ASN A 157 2.31 -16.21 -11.19
C ASN A 157 3.58 -16.37 -12.04
N ASN A 158 3.89 -17.62 -12.40
CA ASN A 158 5.08 -17.99 -13.17
C ASN A 158 5.18 -17.27 -14.54
N PHE A 159 4.05 -16.82 -15.11
CA PHE A 159 4.01 -16.02 -16.35
C PHE A 159 4.78 -14.69 -16.26
N PHE A 160 5.04 -14.19 -15.05
CA PHE A 160 5.82 -12.98 -14.83
C PHE A 160 7.28 -13.24 -14.42
N GLN A 161 7.63 -14.46 -14.01
CA GLN A 161 8.96 -14.82 -13.50
C GLN A 161 10.06 -14.97 -14.58
N HIS A 162 9.86 -14.38 -15.76
CA HIS A 162 10.80 -14.46 -16.88
C HIS A 162 11.59 -13.16 -17.03
N SER A 163 12.91 -13.27 -17.20
CA SER A 163 13.75 -12.12 -17.52
C SER A 163 13.56 -11.68 -18.97
N VAL A 164 13.43 -10.38 -19.19
CA VAL A 164 13.29 -9.78 -20.51
C VAL A 164 14.59 -9.06 -20.87
N GLU A 165 15.17 -9.39 -22.02
CA GLU A 165 16.39 -8.75 -22.50
C GLU A 165 16.15 -7.29 -22.97
N GLY A 166 17.21 -6.49 -23.03
CA GLY A 166 17.18 -5.12 -23.54
C GLY A 166 17.05 -4.04 -22.46
N GLU A 167 16.19 -3.05 -22.70
CA GLU A 167 16.05 -1.89 -21.82
C GLU A 167 15.62 -2.28 -20.38
N PRO A 168 16.30 -1.77 -19.34
CA PRO A 168 15.93 -2.06 -17.96
C PRO A 168 14.51 -1.56 -17.64
N ILE A 169 13.85 -2.25 -16.70
CA ILE A 169 12.48 -1.92 -16.29
C ILE A 169 12.49 -1.01 -15.06
N VAL A 170 11.63 0.00 -15.08
CA VAL A 170 11.27 0.83 -13.93
C VAL A 170 9.84 0.50 -13.54
N GLN A 171 9.65 -0.03 -12.33
CA GLN A 171 8.34 -0.20 -11.74
C GLN A 171 7.85 1.13 -11.14
N ILE A 172 6.61 1.49 -11.41
CA ILE A 172 5.93 2.66 -10.84
C ILE A 172 4.74 2.16 -10.01
N SER A 173 4.58 2.67 -8.79
CA SER A 173 3.49 2.23 -7.92
C SER A 173 2.90 3.38 -7.11
N GLU A 174 1.60 3.59 -7.32
CA GLU A 174 0.77 4.51 -6.54
C GLU A 174 0.02 3.74 -5.43
N PRO A 175 -0.51 4.42 -4.40
CA PRO A 175 -1.49 3.83 -3.49
C PRO A 175 -2.75 3.34 -4.24
N PHE A 176 -3.21 2.13 -3.95
CA PHE A 176 -4.34 1.52 -4.67
C PHE A 176 -5.72 2.03 -4.23
N ASP A 177 -5.80 2.79 -3.13
CA ASP A 177 -7.06 3.30 -2.61
C ASP A 177 -7.52 4.65 -3.18
N GLY A 178 -6.67 5.26 -4.03
CA GLY A 178 -7.05 6.35 -4.92
C GLY A 178 -6.91 7.77 -4.36
N PHE A 179 -7.19 8.74 -5.23
CA PHE A 179 -7.11 10.18 -5.00
C PHE A 179 -8.48 10.83 -5.12
N ASN A 180 -8.82 11.71 -4.18
CA ASN A 180 -10.09 12.44 -4.16
C ASN A 180 -9.93 13.96 -4.17
N ARG A 181 -8.71 14.47 -4.25
CA ARG A 181 -8.38 15.91 -4.18
C ARG A 181 -7.36 16.36 -5.23
N SER A 182 -6.79 15.44 -5.99
CA SER A 182 -5.84 15.72 -7.08
C SER A 182 -6.02 14.79 -8.28
N TYR A 183 -5.60 15.26 -9.46
CA TYR A 183 -5.50 14.44 -10.66
C TYR A 183 -4.25 13.55 -10.66
N PHE A 184 -4.35 12.37 -11.29
CA PHE A 184 -3.20 11.50 -11.55
C PHE A 184 -2.43 11.99 -12.77
N ILE A 185 -1.10 12.01 -12.65
CA ILE A 185 -0.18 12.26 -13.77
C ILE A 185 0.74 11.06 -14.07
N THR A 186 0.54 9.93 -13.38
CA THR A 186 1.39 8.73 -13.46
C THR A 186 1.62 8.22 -14.89
N PRO A 187 0.63 8.21 -15.81
CA PRO A 187 0.87 7.86 -17.22
C PRO A 187 1.92 8.75 -17.91
N LEU A 188 1.99 10.04 -17.55
CA LEU A 188 2.95 11.00 -18.08
C LEU A 188 4.32 10.86 -17.40
N ILE A 189 4.37 10.41 -16.14
CA ILE A 189 5.62 9.99 -15.49
C ILE A 189 6.19 8.76 -16.23
N ALA A 190 5.35 7.77 -16.55
CA ALA A 190 5.75 6.59 -17.30
C ALA A 190 6.32 6.96 -18.68
N SER A 191 5.65 7.84 -19.43
CA SER A 191 6.16 8.36 -20.70
C SER A 191 7.56 9.01 -20.56
N ALA A 192 7.76 9.85 -19.55
CA ALA A 192 9.06 10.47 -19.29
C ALA A 192 10.15 9.44 -18.93
N VAL A 193 9.81 8.41 -18.17
CA VAL A 193 10.70 7.29 -17.86
C VAL A 193 11.11 6.54 -19.13
N GLN A 194 10.17 6.31 -20.06
CA GLN A 194 10.48 5.62 -21.31
C GLN A 194 11.42 6.39 -22.23
N ASN A 195 11.32 7.73 -22.21
CA ASN A 195 12.23 8.63 -22.93
C ASN A 195 13.66 8.61 -22.36
N LEU A 196 13.89 8.05 -21.17
CA LEU A 196 15.21 7.83 -20.59
C LEU A 196 15.81 6.45 -20.92
N GLY A 197 15.18 5.67 -21.81
CA GLY A 197 15.66 4.35 -22.23
C GLY A 197 15.29 3.23 -21.26
N PHE A 198 14.17 3.36 -20.55
CA PHE A 198 13.62 2.33 -19.69
C PHE A 198 12.27 1.82 -20.22
N ARG A 199 11.87 0.63 -19.80
CA ARG A 199 10.48 0.19 -19.88
C ARG A 199 9.77 0.61 -18.61
N ALA A 200 8.70 1.39 -18.71
CA ALA A 200 7.90 1.78 -17.55
C ALA A 200 6.77 0.76 -17.34
N VAL A 201 6.68 0.21 -16.12
CA VAL A 201 5.65 -0.78 -15.75
C VAL A 201 4.95 -0.30 -14.48
N SER A 202 3.64 -0.03 -14.56
CA SER A 202 2.83 0.37 -13.42
C SER A 202 2.08 -0.82 -12.83
N LEU A 203 2.20 -1.02 -11.52
CA LEU A 203 1.34 -1.98 -10.82
C LEU A 203 0.01 -1.32 -10.47
N VAL A 204 -1.08 -2.00 -10.77
CA VAL A 204 -2.45 -1.54 -10.49
C VAL A 204 -3.28 -2.65 -9.89
N GLY A 205 -4.28 -2.31 -9.07
CA GLY A 205 -5.16 -3.28 -8.44
C GLY A 205 -6.54 -2.71 -8.17
N ARG A 206 -7.45 -3.59 -7.74
CA ARG A 206 -8.79 -3.17 -7.29
C ARG A 206 -8.65 -2.24 -6.08
N ASN A 207 -9.61 -1.33 -5.93
CA ASN A 207 -9.58 -0.42 -4.79
C ASN A 207 -9.87 -1.19 -3.49
N SER A 208 -8.86 -1.31 -2.64
CA SER A 208 -8.90 -2.04 -1.37
C SER A 208 -9.27 -1.16 -0.18
N GLY A 209 -9.70 0.07 -0.43
CA GLY A 209 -10.09 1.04 0.60
C GLY A 209 -8.91 1.54 1.45
N PRO A 210 -9.18 2.44 2.42
CA PRO A 210 -10.51 2.87 2.87
C PRO A 210 -11.05 4.13 2.16
N LYS A 211 -10.29 4.73 1.23
CA LYS A 211 -10.73 5.94 0.53
C LYS A 211 -11.79 5.67 -0.54
N PHE A 212 -11.70 4.52 -1.22
CA PHE A 212 -12.57 4.13 -2.33
C PHE A 212 -12.66 5.18 -3.45
N ALA A 213 -11.58 5.97 -3.65
CA ALA A 213 -11.53 7.01 -4.65
C ALA A 213 -11.03 6.46 -6.01
N THR A 214 -11.07 7.29 -7.05
CA THR A 214 -10.48 6.96 -8.36
C THR A 214 -9.01 6.59 -8.17
N ASN A 215 -8.58 5.42 -8.66
CA ASN A 215 -7.20 4.95 -8.56
C ASN A 215 -6.56 4.76 -9.95
N LEU A 216 -5.29 4.35 -9.97
CA LEU A 216 -4.54 4.19 -11.23
C LEU A 216 -5.11 3.10 -12.15
N LEU A 217 -5.80 2.08 -11.61
CA LEU A 217 -6.51 1.08 -12.44
C LEU A 217 -7.63 1.76 -13.26
N ASN A 218 -8.42 2.65 -12.64
CA ASN A 218 -9.47 3.39 -13.35
C ASN A 218 -8.89 4.27 -14.47
N ILE A 219 -7.73 4.89 -14.23
CA ILE A 219 -7.03 5.69 -15.22
C ILE A 219 -6.57 4.83 -16.40
N ALA A 220 -5.90 3.71 -16.12
CA ALA A 220 -5.38 2.79 -17.13
C ALA A 220 -6.50 2.24 -18.02
N GLN A 221 -7.62 1.81 -17.42
CA GLN A 221 -8.79 1.33 -18.15
C GLN A 221 -9.42 2.42 -19.04
N ALA A 222 -9.58 3.64 -18.51
CA ALA A 222 -10.21 4.73 -19.26
C ALA A 222 -9.31 5.33 -20.36
N LEU A 223 -8.00 5.12 -20.28
CA LEU A 223 -7.04 5.46 -21.35
C LEU A 223 -6.95 4.36 -22.42
N ASP A 224 -7.50 3.18 -22.18
CA ASP A 224 -7.33 1.99 -23.03
C ASP A 224 -5.84 1.62 -23.20
N THR A 225 -5.09 1.60 -22.08
CA THR A 225 -3.64 1.32 -22.09
C THR A 225 -3.32 -0.18 -22.21
N SER A 226 -2.05 -0.47 -22.47
CA SER A 226 -1.56 -1.84 -22.62
C SER A 226 -1.37 -2.54 -21.27
N PHE A 227 -2.25 -3.50 -20.99
CA PHE A 227 -2.13 -4.41 -19.85
C PHE A 227 -1.30 -5.65 -20.23
N LEU A 228 -0.29 -5.95 -19.43
CA LEU A 228 0.51 -7.18 -19.56
C LEU A 228 -0.23 -8.35 -18.91
N ASN A 229 -0.26 -9.48 -19.60
CA ASN A 229 -0.68 -10.77 -19.03
C ASN A 229 0.51 -11.69 -18.79
N THR A 230 1.63 -11.49 -19.50
CA THR A 230 2.91 -12.17 -19.27
C THR A 230 4.08 -11.19 -19.33
N ALA A 231 5.24 -11.56 -18.79
CA ALA A 231 6.45 -10.75 -18.88
C ALA A 231 6.99 -10.66 -20.33
N GLU A 232 6.78 -11.69 -21.16
CA GLU A 232 7.27 -11.72 -22.55
C GLU A 232 6.71 -10.59 -23.43
N GLU A 233 5.53 -10.09 -23.10
CA GLU A 233 4.89 -8.98 -23.82
C GLU A 233 5.70 -7.68 -23.74
N LEU A 234 6.64 -7.55 -22.78
CA LEU A 234 7.59 -6.42 -22.70
C LEU A 234 8.58 -6.36 -23.88
N ASN A 235 8.66 -7.41 -24.71
CA ASN A 235 9.40 -7.39 -25.97
C ASN A 235 8.68 -6.61 -27.08
N LYS A 236 7.39 -6.32 -26.91
CA LYS A 236 6.62 -5.49 -27.85
C LYS A 236 7.08 -4.02 -27.77
N PRO A 237 6.80 -3.20 -28.80
CA PRO A 237 7.06 -1.77 -28.76
C PRO A 237 6.45 -1.10 -27.52
N LYS A 238 7.18 -0.13 -26.95
CA LYS A 238 6.74 0.61 -25.76
C LYS A 238 5.45 1.40 -26.06
N PRO A 239 4.36 1.22 -25.28
CA PRO A 239 3.14 2.02 -25.42
C PRO A 239 3.34 3.43 -24.83
N ASP A 240 2.54 4.39 -25.28
CA ASP A 240 2.71 5.82 -24.91
C ASP A 240 2.72 6.09 -23.40
N TYR A 241 1.90 5.34 -22.65
CA TYR A 241 1.68 5.52 -21.21
C TYR A 241 2.42 4.48 -20.35
N GLY A 242 3.32 3.71 -20.96
CA GLY A 242 3.92 2.54 -20.30
C GLY A 242 2.96 1.37 -20.15
N TRP A 243 3.49 0.28 -19.64
CA TRP A 243 2.76 -0.96 -19.41
C TRP A 243 2.07 -0.97 -18.05
N TYR A 244 0.99 -1.71 -17.94
CA TYR A 244 0.25 -1.89 -16.69
C TYR A 244 0.11 -3.37 -16.36
N ILE A 245 0.23 -3.74 -15.08
CA ILE A 245 -0.03 -5.11 -14.63
C ILE A 245 -1.08 -5.07 -13.54
N HIS A 246 -2.20 -5.77 -13.77
CA HIS A 246 -3.25 -5.89 -12.77
C HIS A 246 -2.85 -6.89 -11.68
N GLN A 247 -3.04 -6.55 -10.41
CA GLN A 247 -2.72 -7.37 -9.24
C GLN A 247 -3.29 -8.79 -9.32
N LYS A 248 -4.58 -8.96 -9.70
CA LYS A 248 -5.18 -10.26 -10.02
C LYS A 248 -4.36 -11.15 -10.99
N ASN A 249 -3.67 -10.55 -11.96
CA ASN A 249 -2.84 -11.29 -12.91
C ASN A 249 -1.48 -11.62 -12.30
N ILE A 250 -0.96 -10.76 -11.43
CA ILE A 250 0.30 -10.98 -10.70
C ILE A 250 0.13 -12.12 -9.71
N SER A 251 -0.87 -12.03 -8.83
CA SER A 251 -1.15 -13.03 -7.80
C SER A 251 -2.63 -12.95 -7.41
N PRO A 252 -3.43 -13.98 -7.73
CA PRO A 252 -4.80 -14.09 -7.26
C PRO A 252 -4.92 -14.09 -5.74
N ALA A 253 -3.92 -14.63 -5.03
CA ALA A 253 -3.88 -14.65 -3.57
C ALA A 253 -3.76 -13.23 -2.99
N ILE A 254 -2.92 -12.38 -3.58
CA ILE A 254 -2.80 -10.98 -3.17
C ILE A 254 -4.08 -10.21 -3.53
N ASP A 255 -4.66 -10.42 -4.70
CA ASP A 255 -5.88 -9.72 -5.11
C ASP A 255 -7.09 -10.09 -4.25
N ALA A 256 -7.18 -11.33 -3.75
CA ALA A 256 -8.24 -11.77 -2.84
C ALA A 256 -8.27 -10.95 -1.53
N TRP A 257 -7.13 -10.41 -1.08
CA TRP A 257 -7.05 -9.57 0.12
C TRP A 257 -7.84 -8.26 0.02
N VAL A 258 -8.26 -7.84 -1.17
CA VAL A 258 -9.18 -6.70 -1.35
C VAL A 258 -10.46 -6.91 -0.53
N GLU A 259 -11.03 -8.13 -0.54
CA GLU A 259 -12.26 -8.45 0.18
C GLU A 259 -12.06 -8.42 1.70
N HIS A 260 -10.95 -8.98 2.18
CA HIS A 260 -10.58 -8.90 3.59
C HIS A 260 -10.37 -7.44 4.03
N ARG A 261 -9.74 -6.61 3.19
CA ARG A 261 -9.48 -5.20 3.51
C ARG A 261 -10.74 -4.35 3.56
N HIS A 262 -11.77 -4.66 2.78
CA HIS A 262 -13.07 -4.00 2.89
C HIS A 262 -13.71 -4.25 4.26
N GLN A 263 -13.46 -5.40 4.89
CA GLN A 263 -13.92 -5.71 6.25
C GLN A 263 -13.02 -5.09 7.34
N ILE A 264 -11.71 -5.00 7.10
CA ILE A 264 -10.75 -4.38 8.04
C ILE A 264 -10.92 -2.86 8.10
N ILE A 265 -11.41 -2.22 7.03
CA ILE A 265 -11.72 -0.77 6.87
C ILE A 265 -10.60 0.23 7.24
N LYS A 266 -9.40 -0.29 7.54
CA LYS A 266 -8.17 0.44 7.83
C LYS A 266 -7.09 -0.07 6.89
N ARG A 267 -6.04 0.73 6.67
CA ARG A 267 -4.91 0.32 5.82
C ARG A 267 -4.00 -0.67 6.56
N PRO A 268 -4.02 -1.99 6.31
CA PRO A 268 -3.05 -2.89 6.94
C PRO A 268 -1.66 -2.67 6.35
N PHE A 269 -0.67 -3.40 6.88
CA PHE A 269 0.69 -3.44 6.30
C PHE A 269 0.69 -3.85 4.81
N LEU A 270 -0.31 -4.60 4.34
CA LEU A 270 -0.47 -4.98 2.93
C LEU A 270 -0.63 -3.78 1.99
N ALA A 271 -1.23 -2.67 2.44
CA ALA A 271 -1.33 -1.44 1.65
C ALA A 271 0.06 -0.84 1.33
N THR A 272 1.06 -1.21 2.12
CA THR A 272 2.46 -0.98 1.80
C THR A 272 2.95 -2.05 0.84
N LEU A 273 3.00 -3.32 1.28
CA LEU A 273 3.71 -4.40 0.58
C LEU A 273 3.25 -4.64 -0.86
N GLU A 274 1.96 -4.45 -1.16
CA GLU A 274 1.41 -4.66 -2.51
C GLU A 274 2.04 -3.78 -3.59
N ARG A 275 2.67 -2.68 -3.20
CA ARG A 275 3.40 -1.75 -4.08
C ARG A 275 4.87 -2.12 -4.30
N PHE A 276 5.38 -3.07 -3.51
CA PHE A 276 6.81 -3.40 -3.46
C PHE A 276 7.14 -4.78 -4.02
N ILE A 277 6.16 -5.64 -4.25
CA ILE A 277 6.41 -6.88 -5.02
C ILE A 277 7.06 -6.56 -6.36
N ASN A 278 7.97 -7.42 -6.82
CA ASN A 278 8.74 -7.20 -8.05
C ASN A 278 8.47 -8.30 -9.10
N PRO A 279 7.28 -8.32 -9.72
CA PRO A 279 6.87 -9.42 -10.58
C PRO A 279 7.68 -9.55 -11.86
N VAL A 280 8.27 -8.47 -12.36
CA VAL A 280 8.96 -8.43 -13.66
C VAL A 280 10.47 -8.17 -13.53
N GLY A 281 11.03 -8.38 -12.33
CA GLY A 281 12.46 -8.16 -12.09
C GLY A 281 12.91 -6.73 -12.41
N ALA A 282 12.07 -5.74 -12.12
CA ALA A 282 12.37 -4.34 -12.37
C ALA A 282 13.61 -3.90 -11.59
N LYS A 283 14.46 -3.14 -12.28
CA LYS A 283 15.75 -2.65 -11.76
C LYS A 283 15.54 -1.48 -10.82
N ILE A 284 14.55 -0.62 -11.10
CA ILE A 284 14.25 0.57 -10.32
C ILE A 284 12.78 0.55 -9.87
N LEU A 285 12.52 0.93 -8.62
CA LEU A 285 11.17 1.22 -8.10
C LEU A 285 10.97 2.72 -7.92
N ILE A 286 9.84 3.25 -8.39
CA ILE A 286 9.32 4.58 -8.07
C ILE A 286 8.03 4.41 -7.28
N THR A 287 8.04 4.85 -6.02
CA THR A 287 6.91 4.73 -5.10
C THR A 287 6.82 5.97 -4.21
N SER A 288 5.84 5.98 -3.30
CA SER A 288 5.63 7.09 -2.37
C SER A 288 5.51 6.64 -0.91
N ALA A 289 5.87 7.55 -0.01
CA ALA A 289 5.62 7.43 1.42
C ALA A 289 4.70 8.56 1.89
N PHE A 290 3.55 8.20 2.46
CA PHE A 290 2.58 9.17 3.00
C PHE A 290 3.13 9.89 4.23
N HIS A 291 3.72 9.13 5.18
CA HIS A 291 4.21 9.67 6.44
C HIS A 291 5.75 9.67 6.47
N PRO A 292 6.41 10.76 6.91
CA PRO A 292 7.87 10.88 6.85
C PRO A 292 8.64 9.76 7.55
N ASN A 293 8.19 9.33 8.72
CA ASN A 293 8.83 8.28 9.50
C ASN A 293 8.85 6.90 8.82
N TYR A 294 8.12 6.71 7.72
CA TYR A 294 8.07 5.42 7.01
C TYR A 294 9.06 5.34 5.85
N VAL A 295 9.77 6.42 5.50
CA VAL A 295 10.67 6.41 4.33
C VAL A 295 11.75 5.35 4.45
N GLU A 296 12.47 5.28 5.57
CA GLU A 296 13.51 4.26 5.76
C GLU A 296 12.93 2.85 5.67
N THR A 297 11.76 2.61 6.26
CA THR A 297 11.04 1.34 6.13
C THR A 297 10.73 1.02 4.66
N MET A 298 10.24 1.99 3.88
CA MET A 298 9.98 1.78 2.45
C MET A 298 11.26 1.46 1.68
N LEU A 299 12.38 2.12 2.00
CA LEU A 299 13.67 1.82 1.39
C LEU A 299 14.07 0.38 1.71
N SER A 300 14.05 -0.03 2.98
CA SER A 300 14.38 -1.41 3.38
C SER A 300 13.49 -2.45 2.70
N ILE A 301 12.17 -2.23 2.63
CA ILE A 301 11.24 -3.14 1.94
C ILE A 301 11.60 -3.27 0.45
N ALA A 302 11.89 -2.17 -0.23
CA ALA A 302 12.30 -2.20 -1.64
C ALA A 302 13.65 -2.89 -1.84
N GLN A 303 14.59 -2.72 -0.92
CA GLN A 303 15.87 -3.43 -0.96
C GLN A 303 15.67 -4.94 -0.82
N THR A 304 14.80 -5.37 0.11
CA THR A 304 14.41 -6.78 0.28
C THR A 304 13.69 -7.33 -0.94
N ALA A 305 12.85 -6.52 -1.61
CA ALA A 305 12.21 -6.88 -2.88
C ALA A 305 13.19 -7.01 -4.07
N GLY A 306 14.47 -6.70 -3.87
CA GLY A 306 15.54 -6.90 -4.86
C GLY A 306 15.76 -5.74 -5.83
N TYR A 307 15.13 -4.57 -5.61
CA TYR A 307 15.37 -3.39 -6.46
C TYR A 307 16.80 -2.87 -6.30
N ALA A 308 17.47 -2.63 -7.43
CA ALA A 308 18.81 -2.04 -7.43
C ALA A 308 18.77 -0.51 -7.24
N GLY A 309 17.74 0.15 -7.77
CA GLY A 309 17.49 1.58 -7.58
C GLY A 309 16.11 1.82 -6.99
N ILE A 310 16.00 2.77 -6.07
CA ILE A 310 14.74 3.05 -5.36
C ILE A 310 14.56 4.56 -5.32
N ILE A 311 13.36 5.03 -5.64
CA ILE A 311 12.93 6.42 -5.51
C ILE A 311 11.64 6.44 -4.70
N VAL A 312 11.71 7.00 -3.49
CA VAL A 312 10.54 7.25 -2.63
C VAL A 312 10.20 8.73 -2.66
N VAL A 313 9.03 9.05 -3.22
CA VAL A 313 8.45 10.39 -3.18
C VAL A 313 7.83 10.63 -1.80
N GLN A 314 8.31 11.67 -1.12
CA GLN A 314 7.72 12.19 0.12
C GLN A 314 7.06 13.54 -0.16
N TYR A 315 5.93 13.77 0.50
CA TYR A 315 5.10 14.97 0.37
C TYR A 315 4.44 15.21 -0.99
N GLY A 316 4.36 14.19 -1.84
CA GLY A 316 3.50 14.23 -3.02
C GLY A 316 2.04 14.52 -2.67
N LEU A 317 1.26 14.97 -3.65
CA LEU A 317 -0.18 15.20 -3.49
C LEU A 317 -0.86 13.91 -3.04
N GLU A 318 -1.65 14.02 -1.97
CA GLU A 318 -2.33 12.89 -1.32
C GLU A 318 -1.43 11.71 -0.90
N GLY A 319 -0.11 11.93 -0.83
CA GLY A 319 0.89 10.89 -0.62
C GLY A 319 1.13 10.00 -1.84
N GLY A 320 0.80 10.46 -3.04
CA GLY A 320 1.16 9.87 -4.32
C GLY A 320 2.48 10.37 -4.89
N LEU A 321 2.68 10.19 -6.20
CA LEU A 321 3.91 10.58 -6.90
C LEU A 321 3.93 12.04 -7.39
N THR A 322 2.76 12.66 -7.57
CA THR A 322 2.63 14.03 -8.07
C THR A 322 3.24 15.04 -7.10
N PHE A 323 4.15 15.89 -7.55
CA PHE A 323 4.75 16.90 -6.68
C PHE A 323 3.79 18.07 -6.44
N PRO A 324 3.62 18.55 -5.21
CA PRO A 324 2.86 19.77 -4.92
C PRO A 324 3.57 21.04 -5.43
N LEU A 325 2.79 22.09 -5.68
CA LEU A 325 3.29 23.41 -6.11
C LEU A 325 3.53 24.36 -4.93
N ARG A 326 2.79 24.20 -3.84
CA ARG A 326 2.82 25.13 -2.67
C ARG A 326 3.88 24.79 -1.62
N ARG A 327 4.50 23.62 -1.72
CA ARG A 327 5.47 23.12 -0.75
C ARG A 327 6.50 22.25 -1.47
N PRO A 328 7.71 22.10 -0.92
CA PRO A 328 8.71 21.28 -1.57
C PRO A 328 8.33 19.79 -1.53
N ALA A 329 8.52 19.12 -2.66
CA ALA A 329 8.57 17.66 -2.74
C ALA A 329 9.97 17.17 -2.34
N LYS A 330 10.05 15.95 -1.80
CA LYS A 330 11.33 15.31 -1.45
C LYS A 330 11.42 13.95 -2.12
N LEU A 331 12.55 13.65 -2.74
CA LEU A 331 12.87 12.32 -3.23
C LEU A 331 13.96 11.71 -2.33
N PHE A 332 13.68 10.54 -1.79
CA PHE A 332 14.68 9.71 -1.12
C PHE A 332 15.07 8.61 -2.08
N CYS A 333 16.32 8.66 -2.54
CA CYS A 333 16.85 7.73 -3.51
C CYS A 333 17.82 6.78 -2.82
N SER A 334 17.78 5.50 -3.16
CA SER A 334 18.75 4.50 -2.72
C SER A 334 19.22 3.68 -3.91
N VAL A 335 20.51 3.37 -3.97
CA VAL A 335 21.12 2.59 -5.04
C VAL A 335 22.05 1.53 -4.46
N ARG A 336 21.91 0.29 -4.93
CA ARG A 336 22.79 -0.82 -4.58
C ARG A 336 24.07 -0.73 -5.40
N LYS A 337 25.22 -0.62 -4.72
CA LYS A 337 26.55 -0.66 -5.32
C LYS A 337 26.99 -2.09 -5.63
N GLN A 338 28.08 -2.22 -6.38
CA GLN A 338 28.69 -3.50 -6.73
C GLN A 338 29.11 -4.34 -5.51
N ASP A 339 29.53 -3.68 -4.42
CA ASP A 339 29.88 -4.31 -3.14
C ASP A 339 28.66 -4.68 -2.28
N LYS A 340 27.45 -4.58 -2.84
CA LYS A 340 26.15 -4.81 -2.20
C LYS A 340 25.79 -3.83 -1.08
N THR A 341 26.59 -2.79 -0.85
CA THR A 341 26.19 -1.67 0.02
C THR A 341 25.18 -0.76 -0.69
N TYR A 342 24.49 0.09 0.07
CA TYR A 342 23.56 1.06 -0.48
C TYR A 342 24.08 2.48 -0.28
N GLU A 343 24.11 3.26 -1.37
CA GLU A 343 24.23 4.70 -1.29
C GLU A 343 22.85 5.34 -1.32
N GLN A 344 22.65 6.34 -0.46
CA GLN A 344 21.41 7.07 -0.38
C GLN A 344 21.63 8.54 -0.70
N LYS A 345 20.67 9.15 -1.39
CA LYS A 345 20.68 10.58 -1.69
C LYS A 345 19.28 11.16 -1.59
N LYS A 346 19.19 12.33 -0.96
CA LYS A 346 17.97 13.10 -0.87
C LYS A 346 18.00 14.28 -1.83
N PHE A 347 16.90 14.45 -2.55
CA PHE A 347 16.65 15.66 -3.34
C PHE A 347 15.44 16.39 -2.78
N THR A 348 15.49 17.73 -2.82
CA THR A 348 14.37 18.60 -2.51
C THR A 348 14.05 19.40 -3.76
N PHE A 349 12.77 19.48 -4.11
CA PHE A 349 12.28 20.22 -5.28
C PHE A 349 11.21 21.20 -4.83
N ASP A 350 11.51 22.49 -4.94
CA ASP A 350 10.53 23.56 -4.79
C ASP A 350 10.03 23.97 -6.18
N ALA A 351 8.72 24.11 -6.34
CA ALA A 351 8.15 24.57 -7.59
C ALA A 351 8.63 25.97 -7.97
N THR A 352 8.90 26.84 -6.98
CA THR A 352 9.39 28.21 -7.18
C THR A 352 10.74 28.23 -7.89
N ASP A 353 11.63 27.29 -7.59
CA ASP A 353 12.96 27.20 -8.20
C ASP A 353 12.88 26.82 -9.70
N ILE A 354 11.84 26.06 -10.07
CA ILE A 354 11.66 25.51 -11.42
C ILE A 354 10.81 26.45 -12.27
N LEU A 355 9.69 26.91 -11.73
CA LEU A 355 8.70 27.75 -12.41
C LEU A 355 9.04 29.24 -12.33
N ARG A 356 10.06 29.61 -11.53
CA ARG A 356 10.51 31.00 -11.29
C ARG A 356 9.40 31.92 -10.78
N THR A 357 8.33 31.34 -10.23
CA THR A 357 7.14 32.04 -9.75
C THR A 357 6.69 31.39 -8.46
N LYS A 358 6.40 32.21 -7.44
CA LYS A 358 5.90 31.70 -6.16
C LYS A 358 4.42 31.40 -6.26
N ILE A 359 4.05 30.15 -5.99
CA ILE A 359 2.65 29.69 -6.03
C ILE A 359 2.07 29.73 -4.62
N THR A 360 1.13 30.64 -4.38
CA THR A 360 0.45 30.80 -3.08
C THR A 360 -0.92 30.12 -3.02
N VAL A 361 -1.51 29.85 -4.18
CA VAL A 361 -2.80 29.17 -4.37
C VAL A 361 -2.62 28.04 -5.38
N GLU A 362 -3.24 26.90 -5.11
CA GLU A 362 -3.20 25.68 -5.93
C GLU A 362 -4.61 25.13 -5.94
N GLU A 363 -5.01 24.48 -7.04
CA GLU A 363 -6.31 23.85 -7.15
C GLU A 363 -6.57 22.90 -5.99
N LYS A 364 -7.78 22.98 -5.45
CA LYS A 364 -8.33 21.98 -4.55
C LYS A 364 -9.54 21.39 -5.24
N PHE A 365 -9.43 20.12 -5.58
CA PHE A 365 -10.60 19.37 -6.03
C PHE A 365 -11.31 18.73 -4.85
N ASP A 366 -12.60 18.52 -5.04
CA ASP A 366 -13.36 17.54 -4.29
C ASP A 366 -13.91 16.53 -5.29
N ASN A 367 -13.42 15.30 -5.24
CA ASN A 367 -13.71 14.20 -6.17
C ASN A 367 -13.51 14.57 -7.66
N PRO A 368 -12.25 14.79 -8.08
CA PRO A 368 -11.93 15.18 -9.46
C PRO A 368 -12.48 14.17 -10.48
N SER A 369 -13.00 14.67 -11.60
CA SER A 369 -13.62 13.84 -12.63
C SER A 369 -12.60 12.98 -13.37
N LEU A 370 -12.82 11.66 -13.37
CA LEU A 370 -12.04 10.70 -14.17
C LEU A 370 -11.98 11.12 -15.64
N LYS A 371 -13.14 11.46 -16.24
CA LYS A 371 -13.24 11.89 -17.64
C LYS A 371 -12.36 13.12 -17.91
N LYS A 372 -12.39 14.11 -17.03
CA LYS A 372 -11.56 15.31 -17.16
C LYS A 372 -10.08 14.97 -17.05
N ASN A 373 -9.70 14.09 -16.11
CA ASN A 373 -8.32 13.65 -15.97
C ASN A 373 -7.80 13.00 -17.26
N ILE A 374 -8.59 12.09 -17.86
CA ILE A 374 -8.23 11.43 -19.12
C ILE A 374 -8.04 12.45 -20.26
N GLN A 375 -8.92 13.45 -20.36
CA GLN A 375 -8.79 14.51 -21.36
C GLN A 375 -7.49 15.30 -21.18
N LEU A 376 -7.15 15.66 -19.94
CA LEU A 376 -5.92 16.39 -19.63
C LEU A 376 -4.67 15.56 -19.94
N ILE A 377 -4.65 14.27 -19.56
CA ILE A 377 -3.53 13.35 -19.85
C ILE A 377 -3.30 13.24 -21.36
N LYS A 378 -4.36 12.97 -22.15
CA LYS A 378 -4.26 12.84 -23.61
C LYS A 378 -3.77 14.14 -24.26
N LYS A 379 -4.34 15.27 -23.85
CA LYS A 379 -3.98 16.58 -24.40
C LYS A 379 -2.54 16.96 -24.07
N TYR A 380 -2.09 16.70 -22.84
CA TYR A 380 -0.71 17.00 -22.43
C TYR A 380 0.29 16.13 -23.18
N LEU A 381 0.04 14.83 -23.35
CA LEU A 381 0.95 13.94 -24.06
C LEU A 381 1.27 14.48 -25.47
N TYR A 382 0.24 14.93 -26.21
CA TYR A 382 0.38 15.40 -27.58
C TYR A 382 0.91 16.84 -27.68
N ASN A 383 0.43 17.76 -26.84
CA ASN A 383 0.71 19.19 -26.97
C ASN A 383 1.78 19.70 -25.99
N GLN A 384 2.18 18.90 -25.00
CA GLN A 384 2.99 19.31 -23.84
C GLN A 384 2.37 20.48 -23.04
N LYS A 385 1.06 20.71 -23.23
CA LYS A 385 0.28 21.79 -22.62
C LYS A 385 -1.21 21.44 -22.62
N THR A 386 -1.92 21.84 -21.58
CA THR A 386 -3.37 21.78 -21.49
C THR A 386 -3.97 23.17 -21.23
N GLU A 387 -5.28 23.22 -21.08
CA GLU A 387 -5.98 24.41 -20.58
C GLU A 387 -5.87 24.57 -19.06
N ASN A 388 -5.33 23.59 -18.34
CA ASN A 388 -5.10 23.66 -16.90
C ASN A 388 -3.59 23.85 -16.63
N GLU A 389 -3.19 25.09 -16.37
CA GLU A 389 -1.78 25.43 -16.13
C GLU A 389 -1.22 24.77 -14.86
N TRP A 390 -2.05 24.57 -13.82
CA TRP A 390 -1.62 23.88 -12.60
C TRP A 390 -1.34 22.40 -12.85
N PHE A 391 -2.21 21.73 -13.62
CA PHE A 391 -1.96 20.36 -14.06
C PHE A 391 -0.63 20.26 -14.84
N ASP A 392 -0.39 21.19 -15.76
CA ASP A 392 0.85 21.26 -16.55
C ASP A 392 2.09 21.52 -15.68
N ASP A 393 1.97 22.42 -14.68
CA ASP A 393 3.03 22.72 -13.72
C ASP A 393 3.38 21.48 -12.89
N HIS A 394 2.37 20.77 -12.36
CA HIS A 394 2.55 19.52 -11.63
C HIS A 394 3.35 18.50 -12.43
N ILE A 395 3.03 18.33 -13.72
CA ILE A 395 3.75 17.41 -14.60
C ILE A 395 5.20 17.84 -14.77
N ARG A 396 5.43 19.12 -15.12
CA ARG A 396 6.77 19.66 -15.35
C ARG A 396 7.69 19.46 -14.15
N ILE A 397 7.25 19.87 -12.95
CA ILE A 397 8.09 19.76 -11.75
C ILE A 397 8.33 18.30 -11.35
N THR A 398 7.32 17.43 -11.51
CA THR A 398 7.43 16.01 -11.16
C THR A 398 8.38 15.29 -12.11
N GLN A 399 8.24 15.49 -13.42
CA GLN A 399 9.10 14.89 -14.42
C GLN A 399 10.56 15.36 -14.26
N ILE A 400 10.80 16.65 -14.02
CA ILE A 400 12.16 17.16 -13.76
C ILE A 400 12.77 16.44 -12.55
N GLY A 401 12.01 16.30 -11.46
CA GLY A 401 12.49 15.64 -10.25
C GLY A 401 12.80 14.16 -10.46
N ILE A 402 11.85 13.40 -11.02
CA ILE A 402 12.00 11.97 -11.28
C ILE A 402 13.13 11.72 -12.28
N CYS A 403 13.22 12.47 -13.38
CA CYS A 403 14.30 12.33 -14.35
C CYS A 403 15.67 12.61 -13.72
N LYS A 404 15.78 13.61 -12.84
CA LYS A 404 17.03 13.91 -12.13
C LYS A 404 17.44 12.77 -11.20
N ALA A 405 16.48 12.17 -10.48
CA ALA A 405 16.73 11.02 -9.61
C ALA A 405 17.14 9.78 -10.40
N ILE A 406 16.47 9.46 -11.50
CA ILE A 406 16.83 8.32 -12.38
C ILE A 406 18.24 8.50 -12.95
N LYS A 407 18.59 9.69 -13.44
CA LYS A 407 19.94 9.98 -13.93
C LYS A 407 21.01 9.83 -12.84
N TRP A 408 20.68 10.14 -11.59
CA TRP A 408 21.59 9.89 -10.47
C TRP A 408 21.73 8.39 -10.21
N LEU A 409 20.63 7.62 -10.19
CA LEU A 409 20.68 6.16 -10.05
C LEU A 409 21.52 5.52 -11.17
N GLN A 410 21.29 5.88 -12.44
CA GLN A 410 22.04 5.32 -13.59
C GLN A 410 23.55 5.49 -13.49
N LYS A 411 24.02 6.58 -12.85
CA LYS A 411 25.46 6.83 -12.65
C LYS A 411 26.07 5.97 -11.54
N ASN A 412 25.24 5.32 -10.71
CA ASN A 412 25.67 4.65 -9.48
C ASN A 412 25.18 3.19 -9.36
N ILE A 413 24.37 2.67 -10.32
CA ILE A 413 23.99 1.26 -10.39
C ILE A 413 25.07 0.43 -11.09
#